data_AF-A0A8B2Y221-F1
#
_entry.id   AF-A0A8B2Y221-F1
#
_cell.length_a   1.000
_cell.length_b   1.000
_cell.length_c   1.000
_cell.angle_alpha   90.00
_cell.angle_beta   90.00
_cell.angle_gamma   90.00
#
_symmetry.space_group_name_H-M   'P 1'
#
loop_
_entity.id
_entity.type
_entity.pdbx_description
1 polymer ?
#
loop_
_entity_poly.entity_id
_entity_poly.type
_entity_poly.pdbx_seq_one_letter_code
_entity_poly.pdbx_strand_id
1 'polypeptide(L)'
;MGELSLSPAIEVTHACVRRRFRHAACSACADVCPAQVFSFTEMGISVDEQRCIGCGDCLFVCPTEAITDITPRKRFLRGDTLVGPFTEHAPGVNELLLWHAQHGVRFISIEAEHYPAWLLALARLNLVLRRRGEAVWAFKPDPINEVNIARRALMYVPREDVRRCNVVPGQRQLRRAFAEFSESDIVLDIGKCRLCGACWRSCTENAIRFENATLVVETGRCTGCGGCEAVCQHGAISITQTEQSAKSSVTPACEAVCLTCHRHFWSFRMDEKHCPLCSRHHFAMRDSACC
;
A
#
# COMPACT_ATOMS: atom_id res chain seq x y z
N MET A 1 14.59 -40.57 8.01
CA MET A 1 15.22 -39.25 7.75
C MET A 1 14.21 -38.45 6.95
N GLY A 2 13.33 -37.73 7.65
CA GLY A 2 12.33 -36.88 7.01
C GLY A 2 13.02 -35.58 6.60
N GLU A 3 13.05 -35.30 5.30
CA GLU A 3 13.45 -33.99 4.80
C GLU A 3 12.47 -32.96 5.35
N LEU A 4 12.95 -32.15 6.30
CA LEU A 4 12.29 -30.92 6.70
C LEU A 4 12.33 -29.98 5.48
N SER A 5 11.32 -30.10 4.63
CA SER A 5 10.99 -29.09 3.63
C SER A 5 10.53 -27.83 4.38
N LEU A 6 11.49 -27.07 4.89
CA LEU A 6 11.29 -25.71 5.41
C LEU A 6 10.95 -24.83 4.21
N SER A 7 9.70 -24.87 3.77
CA SER A 7 9.14 -23.75 3.02
C SER A 7 9.27 -22.53 3.93
N PRO A 8 9.79 -21.39 3.45
CA PRO A 8 9.96 -20.23 4.31
C PRO A 8 8.59 -19.81 4.84
N ALA A 9 8.49 -19.74 6.17
CA ALA A 9 7.31 -19.31 6.91
C ALA A 9 6.99 -17.86 6.53
N ILE A 10 5.73 -17.56 6.26
CA ILE A 10 5.32 -16.20 5.89
C ILE A 10 5.54 -15.29 7.07
N GLU A 11 6.42 -14.29 6.92
CA GLU A 11 6.69 -13.35 7.99
C GLU A 11 5.94 -12.02 7.79
N VAL A 12 5.40 -11.49 8.89
CA VAL A 12 4.94 -10.10 8.98
C VAL A 12 5.94 -9.31 9.82
N THR A 13 6.72 -8.44 9.20
CA THR A 13 7.81 -7.71 9.86
C THR A 13 7.31 -6.59 10.77
N HIS A 14 8.23 -5.99 11.53
CA HIS A 14 7.98 -4.77 12.32
C HIS A 14 7.61 -3.53 11.47
N ALA A 15 7.69 -3.58 10.14
CA ALA A 15 7.16 -2.50 9.30
C ALA A 15 5.62 -2.40 9.38
N CYS A 16 4.94 -3.49 9.74
CA CYS A 16 3.49 -3.55 9.81
C CYS A 16 2.94 -2.50 10.77
N VAL A 17 2.00 -1.68 10.27
CA VAL A 17 1.42 -0.58 11.04
C VAL A 17 0.74 -1.06 12.33
N ARG A 18 0.16 -2.28 12.35
CA ARG A 18 -0.42 -2.89 13.56
C ARG A 18 0.61 -3.32 14.59
N ARG A 19 1.84 -3.66 14.17
CA ARG A 19 2.95 -3.94 15.09
C ARG A 19 3.59 -2.65 15.63
N ARG A 20 3.54 -1.57 14.85
CA ARG A 20 4.14 -0.27 15.21
C ARG A 20 3.22 0.63 16.04
N PHE A 21 1.91 0.59 15.80
CA PHE A 21 0.95 1.48 16.44
C PHE A 21 -0.25 0.70 16.97
N ARG A 22 -0.45 0.81 18.29
CA ARG A 22 -1.52 0.12 19.04
C ARG A 22 -2.92 0.38 18.49
N HIS A 23 -3.17 1.59 17.97
CA HIS A 23 -4.49 2.02 17.50
C HIS A 23 -4.64 1.93 15.97
N ALA A 24 -3.76 1.21 15.28
CA ALA A 24 -3.88 1.07 13.83
C ALA A 24 -5.05 0.14 13.43
N ALA A 25 -5.82 0.57 12.42
CA ALA A 25 -7.00 -0.13 11.93
C ALA A 25 -6.80 -0.89 10.60
N CYS A 26 -5.61 -0.84 9.98
CA CYS A 26 -5.34 -1.43 8.67
C CYS A 26 -5.72 -2.91 8.57
N SER A 27 -6.55 -3.30 7.60
CA SER A 27 -6.97 -4.69 7.34
C SER A 27 -6.56 -5.22 5.95
N ALA A 28 -5.82 -4.43 5.16
CA ALA A 28 -5.58 -4.67 3.73
C ALA A 28 -5.19 -6.11 3.35
N CYS A 29 -4.28 -6.75 4.10
CA CYS A 29 -3.86 -8.12 3.81
C CYS A 29 -4.94 -9.16 4.10
N ALA A 30 -5.75 -8.95 5.15
CA ALA A 30 -6.88 -9.82 5.48
C ALA A 30 -7.99 -9.65 4.44
N ASP A 31 -8.29 -8.42 4.05
CA ASP A 31 -9.36 -8.08 3.09
C ASP A 31 -9.15 -8.72 1.71
N VAL A 32 -7.89 -8.88 1.30
CA VAL A 32 -7.54 -9.49 0.00
C VAL A 32 -7.28 -10.99 0.07
N CYS A 33 -7.13 -11.58 1.26
CA CYS A 33 -6.66 -12.96 1.38
C CYS A 33 -7.78 -13.96 1.09
N PRO A 34 -7.71 -14.74 -0.02
CA PRO A 34 -8.76 -15.70 -0.35
C PRO A 34 -8.82 -16.87 0.65
N ALA A 35 -7.70 -17.20 1.30
CA ALA A 35 -7.61 -18.27 2.29
C ALA A 35 -7.84 -17.79 3.74
N GLN A 36 -8.07 -16.48 3.93
CA GLN A 36 -8.36 -15.87 5.24
C GLN A 36 -7.34 -16.28 6.32
N VAL A 37 -6.05 -16.19 5.99
CA VAL A 37 -4.96 -16.61 6.90
C VAL A 37 -4.60 -15.56 7.95
N PHE A 38 -4.98 -14.30 7.75
CA PHE A 38 -4.63 -13.20 8.63
C PHE A 38 -5.71 -13.01 9.70
N SER A 39 -5.28 -12.93 10.96
CA SER A 39 -6.15 -12.59 12.10
C SER A 39 -5.54 -11.44 12.90
N PHE A 40 -6.40 -10.64 13.54
CA PHE A 40 -5.99 -9.50 14.36
C PHE A 40 -6.35 -9.76 15.82
N THR A 41 -5.36 -9.63 16.70
CA THR A 41 -5.51 -9.79 18.15
C THR A 41 -4.99 -8.53 18.86
N GLU A 42 -5.15 -8.45 20.19
CA GLU A 42 -4.58 -7.35 20.97
C GLU A 42 -3.05 -7.27 20.88
N MET A 43 -2.38 -8.40 20.58
CA MET A 43 -0.93 -8.46 20.40
C MET A 43 -0.49 -8.11 18.96
N GLY A 44 -1.42 -7.81 18.05
CA GLY A 44 -1.13 -7.40 16.69
C GLY A 44 -1.74 -8.31 15.63
N ILE A 45 -0.92 -8.81 14.70
CA ILE A 45 -1.34 -9.62 13.54
C ILE A 45 -0.72 -11.02 13.62
N SER A 46 -1.52 -12.04 13.38
CA SER A 46 -1.11 -13.45 13.28
C SER A 46 -1.44 -14.02 11.90
N VAL A 47 -0.67 -15.02 11.47
CA VAL A 47 -0.81 -15.68 10.17
C VAL A 47 -0.97 -17.18 10.40
N ASP A 48 -2.01 -17.77 9.80
CA ASP A 48 -2.18 -19.22 9.70
C ASP A 48 -1.51 -19.73 8.42
N GLU A 49 -0.24 -20.11 8.56
CA GLU A 49 0.60 -20.53 7.44
C GLU A 49 0.10 -21.81 6.75
N GLN A 50 -0.57 -22.70 7.50
CA GLN A 50 -1.05 -23.98 6.96
C GLN A 50 -2.15 -23.79 5.92
N ARG A 51 -2.92 -22.70 6.03
CA ARG A 51 -3.97 -22.35 5.06
C ARG A 51 -3.47 -21.51 3.89
N CYS A 52 -2.22 -21.01 3.92
CA CYS A 52 -1.76 -20.12 2.86
C CYS A 52 -1.50 -20.85 1.54
N ILE A 53 -2.11 -20.35 0.47
CA ILE A 53 -1.96 -20.90 -0.88
C ILE A 53 -0.86 -20.22 -1.72
N GLY A 54 -0.09 -19.30 -1.12
CA GLY A 54 0.99 -18.58 -1.80
C GLY A 54 0.53 -17.72 -2.99
N CYS A 55 -0.69 -17.18 -2.98
CA CYS A 55 -1.20 -16.37 -4.10
C CYS A 55 -0.45 -15.03 -4.25
N GLY A 56 0.03 -14.45 -3.15
CA GLY A 56 0.84 -13.23 -3.15
C GLY A 56 0.05 -11.92 -3.19
N ASP A 57 -1.28 -11.93 -3.17
CA ASP A 57 -2.10 -10.71 -3.23
C ASP A 57 -1.77 -9.71 -2.11
N CYS A 58 -1.46 -10.23 -0.93
CA CYS A 58 -1.09 -9.44 0.24
C CYS A 58 0.18 -8.60 0.02
N LEU A 59 1.11 -9.04 -0.85
CA LEU A 59 2.31 -8.29 -1.24
C LEU A 59 1.97 -7.03 -2.05
N PHE A 60 0.84 -7.05 -2.76
CA PHE A 60 0.40 -5.95 -3.62
C PHE A 60 -0.52 -4.95 -2.94
N VAL A 61 -1.06 -5.27 -1.76
CA VAL A 61 -1.97 -4.37 -1.02
C VAL A 61 -1.40 -3.89 0.31
N CYS A 62 -0.32 -4.49 0.84
CA CYS A 62 0.27 -4.05 2.09
C CYS A 62 0.85 -2.62 1.93
N PRO A 63 0.31 -1.61 2.64
CA PRO A 63 0.72 -0.21 2.45
C PRO A 63 2.11 0.10 3.04
N THR A 64 2.65 -0.82 3.84
CA THR A 64 3.98 -0.70 4.46
C THR A 64 4.96 -1.75 3.96
N GLU A 65 4.54 -2.58 3.00
CA GLU A 65 5.35 -3.68 2.45
C GLU A 65 5.91 -4.61 3.54
N ALA A 66 5.10 -4.85 4.58
CA ALA A 66 5.53 -5.56 5.78
C ALA A 66 5.50 -7.09 5.66
N ILE A 67 4.96 -7.64 4.58
CA ILE A 67 4.80 -9.08 4.39
C ILE A 67 5.95 -9.58 3.53
N THR A 68 6.71 -10.54 4.06
CA THR A 68 7.89 -11.12 3.40
C THR A 68 7.71 -12.63 3.20
N ASP A 69 8.71 -13.27 2.60
CA ASP A 69 8.79 -14.74 2.46
C ASP A 69 7.70 -15.39 1.60
N ILE A 70 6.98 -14.57 0.83
CA ILE A 70 6.12 -15.02 -0.28
C ILE A 70 6.79 -14.61 -1.59
N THR A 71 7.06 -15.58 -2.46
CA THR A 71 7.59 -15.28 -3.80
C THR A 71 6.47 -14.80 -4.72
N PRO A 72 6.58 -13.61 -5.35
CA PRO A 72 5.59 -13.14 -6.32
C PRO A 72 5.44 -14.12 -7.47
N ARG A 73 4.19 -14.42 -7.82
CA ARG A 73 3.87 -15.42 -8.85
C ARG A 73 4.46 -14.99 -10.20
N LYS A 74 5.20 -15.90 -10.83
CA LYS A 74 5.70 -15.70 -12.19
C LYS A 74 4.57 -15.87 -13.19
N ARG A 75 4.50 -14.99 -14.18
CA ARG A 75 3.60 -15.06 -15.33
C ARG A 75 4.42 -15.11 -16.63
N PHE A 76 3.73 -15.34 -17.74
CA PHE A 76 4.34 -15.53 -19.05
C PHE A 76 4.07 -14.33 -19.93
N LEU A 77 5.12 -13.80 -20.54
CA LEU A 77 5.10 -12.57 -21.32
C LEU A 77 5.67 -12.82 -22.71
N ARG A 78 4.98 -12.34 -23.75
CA ARG A 78 5.48 -12.26 -25.12
C ARG A 78 5.40 -10.79 -25.57
N GLY A 79 6.54 -10.11 -25.61
CA GLY A 79 6.56 -8.66 -25.86
C GLY A 79 5.75 -7.88 -24.82
N ASP A 80 4.74 -7.15 -25.28
CA ASP A 80 3.78 -6.37 -24.48
C ASP A 80 2.49 -7.13 -24.12
N THR A 81 2.48 -8.45 -24.37
CA THR A 81 1.29 -9.30 -24.26
C THR A 81 1.47 -10.34 -23.16
N LEU A 82 0.58 -10.34 -22.17
CA LEU A 82 0.49 -11.42 -21.18
C LEU A 82 -0.13 -12.65 -21.83
N VAL A 83 0.53 -13.80 -21.70
CA VAL A 83 0.12 -15.06 -22.32
C VAL A 83 0.00 -16.17 -21.28
N GLY A 84 -0.65 -17.27 -21.66
CA GLY A 84 -0.79 -18.42 -20.79
C GLY A 84 0.51 -19.22 -20.58
N PRO A 85 0.49 -20.20 -19.66
CA PRO A 85 -0.69 -20.67 -18.92
C PRO A 85 -1.17 -19.67 -17.86
N PHE A 86 -2.49 -19.54 -17.74
CA PHE A 86 -3.15 -18.71 -16.72
C PHE A 86 -3.62 -19.56 -15.54
N THR A 87 -3.90 -18.87 -14.44
CA THR A 87 -4.26 -19.46 -13.17
C THR A 87 -5.72 -19.18 -12.88
N GLU A 88 -6.45 -20.08 -12.24
CA GLU A 88 -7.87 -19.85 -11.91
C GLU A 88 -8.04 -18.60 -11.04
N HIS A 89 -7.19 -18.45 -10.01
CA HIS A 89 -7.08 -17.22 -9.25
C HIS A 89 -6.42 -16.13 -10.11
N ALA A 90 -7.18 -15.08 -10.40
CA ALA A 90 -6.74 -13.93 -11.18
C ALA A 90 -5.91 -12.95 -10.32
N PRO A 91 -4.95 -12.22 -10.92
CA PRO A 91 -4.25 -11.14 -10.24
C PRO A 91 -5.20 -10.05 -9.74
N GLY A 92 -4.86 -9.43 -8.61
CA GLY A 92 -5.44 -8.15 -8.21
C GLY A 92 -5.05 -7.01 -9.16
N VAL A 93 -5.80 -5.91 -9.10
CA VAL A 93 -5.58 -4.71 -9.93
C VAL A 93 -4.17 -4.14 -9.74
N ASN A 94 -3.68 -4.12 -8.49
CA ASN A 94 -2.36 -3.61 -8.14
C ASN A 94 -1.22 -4.41 -8.78
N GLU A 95 -1.35 -5.74 -8.89
CA GLU A 95 -0.39 -6.55 -9.62
C GLU A 95 -0.42 -6.20 -11.12
N LEU A 96 -1.61 -6.13 -11.71
CA LEU A 96 -1.77 -5.80 -13.14
C LEU A 96 -1.26 -4.41 -13.50
N LEU A 97 -1.45 -3.41 -12.64
CA LEU A 97 -0.88 -2.07 -12.79
C LEU A 97 0.65 -2.09 -12.78
N LEU A 98 1.27 -2.95 -11.97
CA LEU A 98 2.71 -3.13 -11.99
C LEU A 98 3.19 -3.86 -13.25
N TRP A 99 2.41 -4.80 -13.80
CA TRP A 99 2.72 -5.37 -15.13
C TRP A 99 2.64 -4.30 -16.23
N HIS A 100 1.64 -3.43 -16.16
CA HIS A 100 1.48 -2.30 -17.07
C HIS A 100 2.69 -1.34 -17.00
N ALA A 101 3.15 -1.01 -15.79
CA ALA A 101 4.21 -0.03 -15.56
C ALA A 101 5.63 -0.60 -15.75
N GLN A 102 5.92 -1.78 -15.21
CA GLN A 102 7.28 -2.35 -15.19
C GLN A 102 7.65 -3.07 -16.48
N HIS A 103 6.66 -3.67 -17.17
CA HIS A 103 6.89 -4.47 -18.38
C HIS A 103 6.18 -3.92 -19.62
N GLY A 104 5.52 -2.77 -19.52
CA GLY A 104 4.84 -2.16 -20.67
C GLY A 104 3.69 -3.00 -21.22
N VAL A 105 3.09 -3.89 -20.42
CA VAL A 105 2.03 -4.77 -20.90
C VAL A 105 0.81 -3.95 -21.30
N ARG A 106 0.28 -4.21 -22.49
CA ARG A 106 -0.93 -3.57 -23.05
C ARG A 106 -1.91 -4.59 -23.63
N PHE A 107 -1.51 -5.85 -23.74
CA PHE A 107 -2.36 -6.89 -24.30
C PHE A 107 -2.40 -8.13 -23.41
N ILE A 108 -3.45 -8.90 -23.56
CA ILE A 108 -3.56 -10.25 -23.01
C ILE A 108 -4.12 -11.20 -24.07
N SER A 109 -3.54 -12.39 -24.15
CA SER A 109 -4.01 -13.48 -25.02
C SER A 109 -4.53 -14.60 -24.15
N ILE A 110 -5.83 -14.60 -23.87
CA ILE A 110 -6.51 -15.52 -22.96
C ILE A 110 -7.82 -16.02 -23.55
N GLU A 111 -8.15 -17.29 -23.32
CA GLU A 111 -9.47 -17.85 -23.57
C GLU A 111 -10.42 -17.43 -22.43
N ALA A 112 -11.07 -16.28 -22.62
CA ALA A 112 -11.94 -15.62 -21.66
C ALA A 112 -12.95 -16.54 -20.96
N GLU A 113 -13.52 -17.49 -21.69
CA GLU A 113 -14.56 -18.43 -21.23
C GLU A 113 -14.04 -19.38 -20.14
N HIS A 114 -12.77 -19.79 -20.22
CA HIS A 114 -12.14 -20.68 -19.26
C HIS A 114 -11.63 -19.94 -17.99
N TYR A 115 -11.54 -18.60 -18.04
CA TYR A 115 -10.95 -17.79 -16.97
C TYR A 115 -11.81 -16.56 -16.62
N PRO A 116 -13.05 -16.75 -16.13
CA PRO A 116 -13.98 -15.63 -15.86
C PRO A 116 -13.44 -14.64 -14.81
N ALA A 117 -12.67 -15.11 -13.82
CA ALA A 117 -12.05 -14.23 -12.82
C ALA A 117 -11.06 -13.22 -13.46
N TRP A 118 -10.38 -13.61 -14.53
CA TRP A 118 -9.48 -12.72 -15.26
C TRP A 118 -10.22 -11.62 -16.00
N LEU A 119 -11.39 -11.92 -16.57
CA LEU A 119 -12.22 -10.90 -17.21
C LEU A 119 -12.60 -9.78 -16.24
N LEU A 120 -13.01 -10.15 -15.02
CA LEU A 120 -13.33 -9.17 -13.99
C LEU A 120 -12.10 -8.35 -13.56
N ALA A 121 -10.94 -9.00 -13.40
CA ALA A 121 -9.70 -8.34 -13.06
C ALA A 121 -9.26 -7.33 -14.14
N LEU A 122 -9.33 -7.71 -15.42
CA LEU A 122 -9.03 -6.85 -16.56
C LEU A 122 -10.01 -5.68 -16.69
N ALA A 123 -11.30 -5.92 -16.45
CA ALA A 123 -12.30 -4.85 -16.45
C ALA A 123 -11.99 -3.81 -15.36
N ARG A 124 -11.69 -4.26 -14.13
CA ARG A 124 -11.29 -3.37 -13.01
C ARG A 124 -10.00 -2.61 -13.33
N LEU A 125 -8.99 -3.29 -13.88
CA LEU A 125 -7.75 -2.66 -14.35
C LEU A 125 -8.06 -1.55 -15.35
N ASN A 126 -8.82 -1.84 -16.40
CA ASN A 126 -9.11 -0.90 -17.48
C ASN A 126 -9.91 0.31 -17.00
N LEU A 127 -10.79 0.14 -15.99
CA LEU A 127 -11.46 1.27 -15.34
C LEU A 127 -10.45 2.19 -14.64
N VAL A 128 -9.48 1.63 -13.92
CA VAL A 128 -8.42 2.41 -13.26
C VAL A 128 -7.52 3.10 -14.29
N LEU A 129 -7.07 2.39 -15.33
CA LEU A 129 -6.21 2.95 -16.38
C LEU A 129 -6.91 4.13 -17.10
N ARG A 130 -8.19 4.00 -17.44
CA ARG A 130 -8.96 5.11 -18.04
C ARG A 130 -9.01 6.35 -17.16
N ARG A 131 -9.25 6.17 -15.86
CA ARG A 131 -9.25 7.30 -14.90
C ARG A 131 -7.89 7.99 -14.82
N ARG A 132 -6.81 7.25 -15.06
CA ARG A 132 -5.44 7.76 -15.06
C ARG A 132 -4.99 8.32 -16.42
N GLY A 133 -5.83 8.28 -17.45
CA GLY A 133 -5.44 8.66 -18.81
C GLY A 133 -4.48 7.67 -19.47
N GLU A 134 -4.36 6.45 -18.94
CA GLU A 134 -3.45 5.43 -19.42
C GLU A 134 -4.07 4.54 -20.50
N ALA A 135 -3.20 3.94 -21.33
CA ALA A 135 -3.62 2.97 -22.34
C ALA A 135 -4.20 1.71 -21.70
N VAL A 136 -5.48 1.42 -21.97
CA VAL A 136 -6.16 0.22 -21.50
C VAL A 136 -5.58 -1.06 -22.11
N TRP A 137 -5.74 -2.18 -21.41
CA TRP A 137 -5.38 -3.48 -21.94
C TRP A 137 -6.44 -3.99 -22.91
N ALA A 138 -5.99 -4.52 -24.05
CA ALA A 138 -6.83 -5.14 -25.05
C ALA A 138 -6.57 -6.64 -25.18
N PHE A 139 -7.53 -7.36 -25.75
CA PHE A 139 -7.34 -8.77 -26.09
C PHE A 139 -6.59 -8.88 -27.41
N LYS A 140 -5.61 -9.79 -27.46
CA LYS A 140 -4.91 -10.17 -28.69
C LYS A 140 -5.12 -11.67 -28.90
N PRO A 141 -5.63 -12.13 -30.06
CA PRO A 141 -5.72 -13.55 -30.32
C PRO A 141 -4.31 -14.16 -30.33
N ASP A 142 -4.14 -15.34 -29.72
CA ASP A 142 -2.90 -16.10 -29.93
C ASP A 142 -2.86 -16.42 -31.43
N PRO A 143 -1.78 -16.13 -32.17
CA PRO A 143 -1.65 -16.64 -33.52
C PRO A 143 -1.79 -18.15 -33.47
N ILE A 144 -2.94 -18.65 -33.92
CA ILE A 144 -3.18 -20.07 -34.17
C ILE A 144 -2.13 -20.46 -35.20
N ASN A 145 -1.05 -21.07 -34.74
CA ASN A 145 -0.10 -21.70 -35.63
C ASN A 145 -0.80 -22.99 -36.10
N GLU A 146 -1.49 -22.91 -37.25
CA GLU A 146 -2.24 -24.00 -37.92
C GLU A 146 -1.44 -25.30 -38.12
N VAL A 147 -0.14 -25.30 -37.83
CA VAL A 147 0.69 -26.48 -37.97
C VAL A 147 0.87 -27.19 -36.61
N ASN A 148 0.19 -28.33 -36.48
CA ASN A 148 0.54 -29.49 -35.64
C ASN A 148 0.25 -29.45 -34.12
N ILE A 149 -1.03 -29.44 -33.74
CA ILE A 149 -1.48 -29.82 -32.38
C ILE A 149 -1.09 -31.28 -32.05
N ALA A 150 -1.23 -32.19 -33.02
CA ALA A 150 -0.92 -33.63 -32.83
C ALA A 150 0.58 -33.94 -32.67
N ARG A 151 1.47 -33.04 -33.13
CA ARG A 151 2.94 -33.25 -33.08
C ARG A 151 3.62 -32.54 -31.90
N ARG A 152 2.92 -31.59 -31.26
CA ARG A 152 3.42 -30.80 -30.11
C ARG A 152 3.14 -31.44 -28.74
N ALA A 153 2.18 -32.36 -28.65
CA ALA A 153 1.92 -33.11 -27.41
C ALA A 153 3.07 -34.05 -27.01
N LEU A 154 3.96 -34.39 -27.95
CA LEU A 154 5.09 -35.33 -27.75
C LEU A 154 6.43 -34.65 -27.43
N MET A 155 6.55 -33.33 -27.57
CA MET A 155 7.78 -32.59 -27.23
C MET A 155 7.44 -31.26 -26.54
N TYR A 156 7.93 -31.09 -25.31
CA TYR A 156 8.02 -29.81 -24.60
C TYR A 156 8.96 -28.88 -25.38
N VAL A 157 8.49 -28.29 -26.47
CA VAL A 157 9.24 -27.25 -27.20
C VAL A 157 8.83 -25.90 -26.59
N PRO A 158 9.73 -25.20 -25.89
CA PRO A 158 9.46 -23.85 -25.40
C PRO A 158 9.15 -22.94 -26.60
N ARG A 159 8.11 -22.09 -26.49
CA ARG A 159 7.93 -20.98 -27.43
C ARG A 159 9.11 -20.02 -27.21
N GLU A 160 10.04 -19.93 -28.16
CA GLU A 160 11.31 -19.19 -28.04
C GLU A 160 11.13 -17.72 -27.60
N ASP A 161 9.94 -17.13 -27.84
CA ASP A 161 9.65 -15.72 -27.54
C ASP A 161 8.91 -15.47 -26.21
N VAL A 162 8.68 -16.49 -25.38
CA VAL A 162 7.92 -16.35 -24.13
C VAL A 162 8.83 -16.32 -22.91
N ARG A 163 8.88 -15.15 -22.24
CA ARG A 163 9.62 -14.94 -21.00
C ARG A 163 8.75 -15.26 -19.78
N ARG A 164 9.27 -16.07 -18.86
CA ARG A 164 8.65 -16.33 -17.55
C ARG A 164 9.28 -15.41 -16.49
N CYS A 165 8.54 -14.40 -16.04
CA CYS A 165 9.02 -13.40 -15.08
C CYS A 165 7.94 -12.99 -14.08
N ASN A 166 8.29 -12.18 -13.08
CA ASN A 166 7.35 -11.55 -12.16
C ASN A 166 7.50 -10.02 -12.23
N VAL A 167 6.65 -9.34 -11.49
CA VAL A 167 6.79 -7.92 -11.15
C VAL A 167 7.36 -7.79 -9.75
N VAL A 168 8.07 -6.71 -9.48
CA VAL A 168 8.45 -6.34 -8.12
C VAL A 168 7.19 -5.82 -7.42
N PRO A 169 6.69 -6.49 -6.36
CA PRO A 169 5.46 -6.10 -5.69
C PRO A 169 5.67 -4.85 -4.83
N GLY A 170 4.58 -4.31 -4.30
CA GLY A 170 4.60 -3.28 -3.27
C GLY A 170 3.89 -1.99 -3.65
N GLN A 171 3.25 -1.38 -2.66
CA GLN A 171 2.55 -0.10 -2.82
C GLN A 171 3.50 1.02 -3.20
N ARG A 172 4.77 1.01 -2.73
CA ARG A 172 5.74 2.05 -3.10
C ARG A 172 6.09 2.00 -4.58
N GLN A 173 6.11 0.82 -5.19
CA GLN A 173 6.33 0.69 -6.63
C GLN A 173 5.15 1.29 -7.42
N LEU A 174 3.92 1.09 -6.96
CA LEU A 174 2.76 1.75 -7.55
C LEU A 174 2.81 3.27 -7.41
N ARG A 175 3.19 3.78 -6.23
CA ARG A 175 3.32 5.23 -6.01
C ARG A 175 4.40 5.86 -6.88
N ARG A 176 5.52 5.15 -7.13
CA ARG A 176 6.55 5.60 -8.07
C ARG A 176 6.06 5.60 -9.51
N ALA A 177 5.32 4.57 -9.92
CA ALA A 177 4.80 4.46 -11.28
C ALA A 177 3.65 5.45 -11.58
N PHE A 178 2.84 5.79 -10.57
CA PHE A 178 1.62 6.58 -10.73
C PHE A 178 1.53 7.71 -9.69
N ALA A 179 2.58 8.52 -9.60
CA ALA A 179 2.71 9.58 -8.58
C ALA A 179 1.65 10.69 -8.72
N GLU A 180 1.10 10.88 -9.91
CA GLU A 180 0.10 11.92 -10.22
C GLU A 180 -1.30 11.62 -9.65
N PHE A 181 -1.56 10.37 -9.23
CA PHE A 181 -2.83 9.95 -8.66
C PHE A 181 -2.61 9.42 -7.26
N SER A 182 -3.57 9.57 -6.37
CA SER A 182 -3.52 8.97 -5.04
C SER A 182 -4.80 8.22 -4.73
N GLU A 183 -4.65 7.01 -4.20
CA GLU A 183 -5.74 6.20 -3.66
C GLU A 183 -6.11 6.62 -2.22
N SER A 184 -5.44 7.62 -1.65
CA SER A 184 -5.66 8.06 -0.28
C SER A 184 -5.55 9.57 -0.12
N ASP A 185 -6.51 10.18 0.58
CA ASP A 185 -6.43 11.57 1.00
C ASP A 185 -5.97 11.66 2.47
N ILE A 186 -5.30 12.75 2.81
CA ILE A 186 -4.84 13.04 4.16
C ILE A 186 -5.59 14.29 4.64
N VAL A 187 -6.58 14.09 5.51
CA VAL A 187 -7.40 15.20 6.03
C VAL A 187 -6.85 15.64 7.37
N LEU A 188 -6.46 16.92 7.48
CA LEU A 188 -5.93 17.52 8.70
C LEU A 188 -6.92 18.55 9.27
N ASP A 189 -7.36 18.32 10.51
CA ASP A 189 -8.13 19.27 11.30
C ASP A 189 -7.18 20.20 12.06
N ILE A 190 -7.01 21.41 11.53
CA ILE A 190 -6.15 22.47 12.11
C ILE A 190 -6.62 22.86 13.52
N GLY A 191 -7.92 22.78 13.83
CA GLY A 191 -8.47 23.12 15.13
C GLY A 191 -8.10 22.12 16.23
N LYS A 192 -7.90 20.85 15.86
CA LYS A 192 -7.47 19.79 16.79
C LYS A 192 -5.96 19.58 16.80
N CYS A 193 -5.28 19.90 15.71
CA CYS A 193 -3.85 19.64 15.56
C CYS A 193 -3.03 20.53 16.50
N ARG A 194 -2.10 19.90 17.24
CA ARG A 194 -1.23 20.57 18.20
C ARG A 194 0.23 20.66 17.76
N LEU A 195 0.52 20.38 16.48
CA LEU A 195 1.87 20.37 15.92
C LEU A 195 2.91 19.62 16.78
N CYS A 196 2.49 18.53 17.46
CA CYS A 196 3.38 17.75 18.33
C CYS A 196 4.40 16.90 17.56
N GLY A 197 4.14 16.67 16.27
CA GLY A 197 5.01 15.99 15.33
C GLY A 197 4.99 14.47 15.32
N ALA A 198 4.04 13.86 16.02
CA ALA A 198 3.90 12.42 15.99
C ALA A 198 3.66 11.88 14.56
N CYS A 199 2.84 12.55 13.76
CA CYS A 199 2.47 12.10 12.41
C CYS A 199 3.62 12.18 11.40
N TRP A 200 4.35 13.31 11.31
CA TRP A 200 5.44 13.43 10.35
C TRP A 200 6.68 12.63 10.76
N ARG A 201 6.96 12.49 12.06
CA ARG A 201 8.07 11.63 12.53
C ARG A 201 7.79 10.14 12.32
N SER A 202 6.52 9.72 12.25
CA SER A 202 6.15 8.32 12.06
C SER A 202 5.98 7.92 10.59
N CYS A 203 5.83 8.89 9.69
CA CYS A 203 5.56 8.69 8.27
C CYS A 203 6.83 8.25 7.52
N THR A 204 6.96 6.95 7.23
CA THR A 204 8.11 6.39 6.49
C THR A 204 8.18 6.83 5.03
N GLU A 205 7.05 7.21 4.46
CA GLU A 205 6.96 7.64 3.07
C GLU A 205 7.28 9.14 2.91
N ASN A 206 7.42 9.86 4.03
CA ASN A 206 7.50 11.33 4.14
C ASN A 206 6.39 12.05 3.36
N ALA A 207 5.18 11.49 3.34
CA ALA A 207 3.98 12.14 2.83
C ALA A 207 3.53 13.31 3.73
N ILE A 208 4.00 13.36 4.97
CA ILE A 208 3.79 14.47 5.91
C ILE A 208 5.17 14.89 6.40
N ARG A 209 5.50 16.18 6.26
CA ARG A 209 6.81 16.75 6.65
C ARG A 209 6.59 18.10 7.32
N PHE A 210 7.52 18.47 8.21
CA PHE A 210 7.53 19.80 8.82
C PHE A 210 8.90 20.43 8.62
N GLU A 211 8.97 21.42 7.73
CA GLU A 211 10.22 22.03 7.25
C GLU A 211 10.01 23.52 7.11
N ASN A 212 11.01 24.34 7.48
CA ASN A 212 10.98 25.80 7.34
C ASN A 212 9.69 26.45 7.91
N ALA A 213 9.27 26.01 9.11
CA ALA A 213 8.04 26.45 9.77
C ALA A 213 6.75 26.20 8.93
N THR A 214 6.76 25.21 8.04
CA THR A 214 5.59 24.81 7.26
C THR A 214 5.33 23.33 7.41
N LEU A 215 4.05 22.97 7.60
CA LEU A 215 3.58 21.59 7.51
C LEU A 215 3.22 21.30 6.06
N VAL A 216 3.93 20.36 5.45
CA VAL A 216 3.73 19.92 4.07
C VAL A 216 3.08 18.55 4.07
N VAL A 217 2.01 18.39 3.30
CA VAL A 217 1.30 17.12 3.10
C VAL A 217 1.20 16.84 1.61
N GLU A 218 1.76 15.73 1.16
CA GLU A 218 1.79 15.30 -0.24
C GLU A 218 1.13 13.93 -0.40
N THR A 219 -0.08 13.89 -0.93
CA THR A 219 -0.85 12.64 -1.04
C THR A 219 -0.31 11.69 -2.09
N GLY A 220 0.45 12.17 -3.08
CA GLY A 220 1.10 11.33 -4.10
C GLY A 220 2.15 10.37 -3.52
N ARG A 221 2.70 10.70 -2.35
CA ARG A 221 3.65 9.84 -1.60
C ARG A 221 2.96 8.91 -0.61
N CYS A 222 1.70 9.17 -0.28
CA CYS A 222 0.98 8.41 0.73
C CYS A 222 0.64 7.01 0.20
N THR A 223 0.96 5.97 0.97
CA THR A 223 0.57 4.59 0.67
C THR A 223 -0.74 4.19 1.37
N GLY A 224 -1.38 5.09 2.10
CA GLY A 224 -2.62 4.82 2.83
C GLY A 224 -2.43 3.95 4.08
N CYS A 225 -1.24 3.92 4.69
CA CYS A 225 -0.95 3.00 5.80
C CYS A 225 -1.71 3.29 7.11
N GLY A 226 -2.25 4.50 7.29
CA GLY A 226 -2.98 4.90 8.50
C GLY A 226 -2.11 5.11 9.75
N GLY A 227 -0.78 5.03 9.64
CA GLY A 227 0.11 5.19 10.81
C GLY A 227 0.04 6.59 11.45
N CYS A 228 -0.16 7.63 10.64
CA CYS A 228 -0.31 8.99 11.14
C CYS A 228 -1.63 9.21 11.90
N GLU A 229 -2.71 8.57 11.47
CA GLU A 229 -4.00 8.56 12.16
C GLU A 229 -3.88 7.80 13.50
N ALA A 230 -3.27 6.61 13.47
CA ALA A 230 -3.08 5.78 14.64
C ALA A 230 -2.22 6.42 15.76
N VAL A 231 -1.26 7.28 15.41
CA VAL A 231 -0.38 7.94 16.38
C VAL A 231 -0.94 9.28 16.89
N CYS A 232 -2.00 9.80 16.28
CA CYS A 232 -2.52 11.12 16.60
C CYS A 232 -3.43 11.11 17.83
N GLN A 233 -2.86 11.42 18.99
CA GLN A 233 -3.59 11.51 20.26
C GLN A 233 -4.67 12.60 20.32
N HIS A 234 -4.74 13.47 19.32
CA HIS A 234 -5.70 14.57 19.24
C HIS A 234 -6.83 14.30 18.24
N GLY A 235 -6.79 13.16 17.51
CA GLY A 235 -7.76 12.87 16.45
C GLY A 235 -7.80 13.94 15.35
N ALA A 236 -6.65 14.57 15.10
CA ALA A 236 -6.53 15.72 14.20
C ALA A 236 -6.20 15.34 12.75
N ILE A 237 -5.92 14.07 12.46
CA ILE A 237 -5.55 13.60 11.13
C ILE A 237 -6.27 12.30 10.84
N SER A 238 -6.84 12.18 9.65
CA SER A 238 -7.49 10.97 9.16
C SER A 238 -7.05 10.64 7.74
N ILE A 239 -7.05 9.35 7.42
CA ILE A 239 -6.78 8.84 6.07
C ILE A 239 -8.11 8.37 5.48
N THR A 240 -8.46 8.90 4.31
CA THR A 240 -9.67 8.48 3.59
C THR A 240 -9.31 7.88 2.25
N GLN A 241 -10.07 6.88 1.80
CA GLN A 241 -9.94 6.35 0.45
C GLN A 241 -10.49 7.36 -0.55
N THR A 242 -9.72 7.65 -1.58
CA THR A 242 -10.10 8.54 -2.68
C THR A 242 -9.54 7.98 -3.97
N GLU A 243 -9.99 8.47 -5.11
CA GLU A 243 -9.36 8.16 -6.40
C GLU A 243 -9.27 9.46 -7.21
N GLN A 244 -8.34 10.32 -6.81
CA GLN A 244 -8.17 11.66 -7.37
C GLN A 244 -6.71 11.92 -7.71
N SER A 245 -6.46 13.01 -8.43
CA SER A 245 -5.11 13.53 -8.61
C SER A 245 -4.45 13.79 -7.26
N ALA A 246 -3.16 13.46 -7.17
CA ALA A 246 -2.34 13.75 -6.01
C ALA A 246 -2.34 15.25 -5.73
N LYS A 247 -2.41 15.61 -4.45
CA LYS A 247 -2.47 16.98 -3.95
C LYS A 247 -1.28 17.24 -3.05
N SER A 248 -0.84 18.49 -3.04
CA SER A 248 0.10 19.00 -2.06
C SER A 248 -0.55 20.15 -1.31
N SER A 249 -0.54 20.10 0.02
CA SER A 249 -0.96 21.20 0.87
C SER A 249 0.20 21.65 1.75
N VAL A 250 0.32 22.97 1.88
CA VAL A 250 1.36 23.63 2.67
C VAL A 250 0.67 24.55 3.66
N THR A 251 0.82 24.27 4.94
CA THR A 251 0.20 25.05 6.01
C THR A 251 1.30 25.72 6.84
N PRO A 252 1.41 27.05 6.83
CA PRO A 252 2.41 27.75 7.62
C PRO A 252 2.12 27.62 9.12
N ALA A 253 3.18 27.56 9.92
CA ALA A 253 3.14 27.59 11.36
C ALA A 253 4.04 28.73 11.86
N CYS A 254 3.72 29.26 13.03
CA CYS A 254 4.53 30.25 13.72
C CYS A 254 5.11 29.64 15.00
N GLU A 255 6.35 30.03 15.31
CA GLU A 255 6.96 29.73 16.60
C GLU A 255 6.42 30.70 17.65
N ALA A 256 6.09 30.18 18.82
CA ALA A 256 5.62 30.93 19.97
C ALA A 256 6.30 30.45 21.26
N VAL A 257 6.30 31.30 22.28
CA VAL A 257 6.83 30.98 23.61
C VAL A 257 5.68 30.89 24.60
N CYS A 258 5.58 29.78 25.33
CA CYS A 258 4.51 29.56 26.29
C CYS A 258 4.63 30.48 27.52
N LEU A 259 3.54 31.16 27.90
CA LEU A 259 3.55 32.04 29.08
C LEU A 259 3.70 31.32 30.43
N THR A 260 3.39 30.02 30.51
CA THR A 260 3.45 29.25 31.77
C THR A 260 4.79 28.55 31.99
N CYS A 261 5.32 27.89 30.96
CA CYS A 261 6.55 27.08 31.06
C CYS A 261 7.75 27.69 30.33
N HIS A 262 7.55 28.81 29.62
CA HIS A 262 8.57 29.50 28.81
C HIS A 262 9.24 28.65 27.72
N ARG A 263 8.65 27.49 27.36
CA ARG A 263 9.14 26.65 26.25
C ARG A 263 8.63 27.16 24.91
N HIS A 264 9.47 27.03 23.90
CA HIS A 264 9.12 27.24 22.49
C HIS A 264 8.17 26.14 22.01
N PHE A 265 7.19 26.49 21.18
CA PHE A 265 6.28 25.58 20.54
C PHE A 265 5.78 26.12 19.20
N TRP A 266 5.29 25.23 18.35
CA TRP A 266 4.70 25.60 17.06
C TRP A 266 3.18 25.72 17.18
N SER A 267 2.61 26.73 16.52
CA SER A 267 1.16 26.89 16.36
C SER A 267 0.80 27.26 14.92
N PHE A 268 -0.42 26.95 14.51
CA PHE A 268 -1.02 27.50 13.29
C PHE A 268 -1.58 28.92 13.49
N ARG A 269 -1.64 29.41 14.74
CA ARG A 269 -2.22 30.70 15.08
C ARG A 269 -1.22 31.54 15.85
N MET A 270 -1.10 32.81 15.48
CA MET A 270 -0.16 33.75 16.11
C MET A 270 -0.58 34.19 17.52
N ASP A 271 -1.86 34.04 17.88
CA ASP A 271 -2.42 34.47 19.16
C ASP A 271 -2.36 33.39 20.26
N GLU A 272 -1.86 32.18 19.94
CA GLU A 272 -1.79 31.09 20.91
C GLU A 272 -0.64 31.33 21.92
N LYS A 273 -1.01 31.51 23.20
CA LYS A 273 -0.08 31.91 24.28
C LYS A 273 0.39 30.74 25.16
N HIS A 274 -0.22 29.57 25.02
CA HIS A 274 0.05 28.40 25.86
C HIS A 274 0.40 27.19 24.99
N CYS A 275 1.47 26.48 25.33
CA CYS A 275 1.83 25.27 24.59
C CYS A 275 0.80 24.15 24.83
N PRO A 276 0.76 23.13 23.94
CA PRO A 276 -0.19 22.03 24.06
C PRO A 276 -0.18 21.31 25.42
N LEU A 277 0.98 21.21 26.06
CA LEU A 277 1.10 20.61 27.39
C LEU A 277 0.44 21.48 28.47
N CYS A 278 0.84 22.76 28.59
CA CYS A 278 0.28 23.67 29.59
C CYS A 278 -1.23 23.92 29.38
N SER A 279 -1.71 23.91 28.14
CA SER A 279 -3.15 24.06 27.85
C SER A 279 -4.02 22.92 28.38
N ARG A 280 -3.43 21.72 28.57
CA ARG A 280 -4.14 20.53 29.10
C ARG A 280 -4.09 20.44 30.62
N HIS A 281 -3.13 21.10 31.26
CA HIS A 281 -3.03 21.16 32.71
C HIS A 281 -3.78 22.38 33.24
N HIS A 282 -5.10 22.27 33.34
CA HIS A 282 -5.90 23.34 33.97
C HIS A 282 -5.62 23.46 35.48
N PHE A 283 -5.02 22.43 36.08
CA PHE A 283 -4.55 22.41 37.47
C PHE A 283 -3.06 22.07 37.52
N ALA A 284 -2.30 22.91 38.20
CA ALA A 284 -0.88 22.76 38.44
C ALA A 284 -0.60 21.51 39.29
N MET A 285 -0.33 20.36 38.66
CA MET A 285 0.36 19.28 39.37
C MET A 285 1.86 19.56 39.37
N ARG A 286 2.27 20.45 40.27
CA ARG A 286 3.46 20.18 41.08
C ARG A 286 2.92 19.62 42.38
N ASP A 287 2.69 18.31 42.44
CA ASP A 287 2.58 17.65 43.74
C ASP A 287 3.94 17.79 44.41
N SER A 288 4.02 18.67 45.41
CA SER A 288 5.11 18.74 46.37
C SER A 288 5.08 17.55 47.37
N ALA A 289 4.52 16.41 46.96
CA ALA A 289 4.41 15.18 47.73
C ALA A 289 5.17 14.01 47.07
N CYS A 290 6.25 14.32 46.35
CA CYS A 290 7.26 13.35 45.96
C CYS A 290 8.59 13.73 46.63
N CYS A 291 8.61 13.58 47.95
CA CYS A 291 9.79 13.28 48.75
C CYS A 291 9.62 11.85 49.28
#